data_AF-A0A6M5YJF9-F1
#
_entry.id   AF-A0A6M5YJF9-F1
#
_cell.length_a   1.000
_cell.length_b   1.000
_cell.length_c   1.000
_cell.angle_alpha   90.00
_cell.angle_beta   90.00
_cell.angle_gamma   90.00
#
_symmetry.space_group_name_H-M   'P 1'
#
loop_
_entity.id
_entity.type
_entity.pdbx_description
1 polymer ?
#
loop_
_entity_poly.entity_id
_entity_poly.type
_entity_poly.pdbx_seq_one_letter_code
_entity_poly.pdbx_strand_id
1 'polypeptide(L)'
;MRFVYWSREVAGWLLVLIGLWQFWNTYTLLTNRRILEAAPSAFIAFVIFRGGVHLLKVAVAAQAARTLPESSAQPATRRAGRMPTKPIGPTPAKAVVPGPRSRAAAAAANGDLD
;
A
#
# COMPACT_ATOMS: atom_id res chain seq x y z
N MET A 1 -26.38 -17.48 2.68
CA MET A 1 -25.13 -18.01 3.28
C MET A 1 -24.50 -16.98 4.23
N ARG A 2 -25.09 -16.79 5.41
CA ARG A 2 -24.62 -15.82 6.43
C ARG A 2 -23.45 -16.36 7.28
N PHE A 3 -23.29 -17.69 7.33
CA PHE A 3 -22.35 -18.38 8.21
C PHE A 3 -20.86 -18.15 7.90
N VAL A 4 -20.48 -18.00 6.62
CA VAL A 4 -19.08 -17.83 6.20
C VAL A 4 -18.51 -16.47 6.62
N TYR A 5 -19.36 -15.47 6.80
CA TYR A 5 -18.94 -14.14 7.23
C TYR A 5 -18.70 -14.10 8.74
N TRP A 6 -19.63 -14.68 9.49
CA TRP A 6 -19.53 -14.81 10.94
C TRP A 6 -18.34 -15.69 11.34
N SER A 7 -18.03 -16.74 10.57
CA SER A 7 -16.91 -17.63 10.86
C SER A 7 -15.54 -16.92 10.83
N ARG A 8 -15.36 -15.88 10.01
CA ARG A 8 -14.10 -15.11 9.96
C ARG A 8 -13.91 -14.24 11.19
N GLU A 9 -14.98 -13.62 11.65
CA GLU A 9 -14.97 -12.79 12.85
C GLU A 9 -14.78 -13.65 14.10
N VAL A 10 -15.54 -14.75 14.20
CA VAL A 10 -15.37 -15.74 15.26
C VAL A 10 -13.97 -16.34 15.26
N ALA A 11 -13.42 -16.72 14.10
CA ALA A 11 -12.05 -17.24 14.03
C ALA A 11 -11.00 -16.22 14.50
N GLY A 12 -11.16 -14.94 14.16
CA GLY A 12 -10.28 -13.86 14.63
C GLY A 12 -10.34 -13.73 16.15
N TRP A 13 -11.55 -13.67 16.72
CA TRP A 13 -11.75 -13.62 18.17
C TRP A 13 -11.21 -14.87 18.88
N LEU A 14 -11.43 -16.05 18.33
CA LEU A 14 -11.01 -17.32 18.90
C LEU A 14 -9.47 -17.42 18.89
N LEU A 15 -8.80 -17.01 17.81
CA LEU A 15 -7.32 -16.91 17.79
C LEU A 15 -6.80 -15.91 18.83
N VAL A 16 -7.46 -14.76 18.98
CA VAL A 16 -7.06 -13.75 19.99
C VAL A 16 -7.16 -14.34 21.40
N LEU A 17 -8.26 -15.04 21.71
CA LEU A 17 -8.44 -15.71 23.00
C LEU A 17 -7.41 -16.82 23.23
N ILE A 18 -7.11 -17.63 22.22
CA ILE A 18 -6.05 -18.65 22.30
C ILE A 18 -4.69 -17.99 22.55
N GLY A 19 -4.35 -16.92 21.83
CA GLY A 19 -3.11 -16.18 22.03
C GLY A 19 -3.01 -15.60 23.44
N LEU A 20 -4.12 -15.06 23.97
CA LEU A 20 -4.19 -14.51 25.32
C LEU A 20 -4.03 -15.61 26.39
N TRP A 21 -4.64 -16.78 26.17
CA TRP A 21 -4.45 -17.95 27.02
C TRP A 21 -2.99 -18.44 27.00
N GLN A 22 -2.31 -18.42 25.85
CA GLN A 22 -0.89 -18.76 25.79
C GLN A 22 0.01 -17.72 26.50
N PHE A 23 -0.38 -16.44 26.46
CA PHE A 23 0.28 -15.41 27.27
C PHE A 23 0.10 -15.66 28.77
N TRP A 24 -1.07 -16.15 29.20
CA TRP A 24 -1.29 -16.55 30.59
C TRP A 24 -0.35 -17.69 31.01
N ASN A 25 -0.18 -18.72 30.17
CA ASN A 25 0.80 -19.79 30.43
C ASN A 25 2.25 -19.26 30.49
N THR A 26 2.57 -18.25 29.68
CA THR A 26 3.89 -17.60 29.72
C THR A 26 4.07 -16.80 31.03
N TYR A 27 3.01 -16.15 31.49
CA TYR A 27 2.99 -15.43 32.77
C TYR A 27 3.21 -16.38 33.97
N THR A 28 2.60 -17.58 33.97
CA THR A 28 2.83 -18.57 35.04
C THR A 28 4.27 -19.11 35.02
N LEU A 29 4.87 -19.31 33.85
CA LEU A 29 6.29 -19.67 33.72
C LEU A 29 7.22 -18.59 34.26
N LEU A 30 6.92 -17.32 33.99
CA LEU A 30 7.65 -16.16 34.51
C LEU A 30 7.60 -16.09 36.04
N THR A 31 6.41 -16.27 36.62
CA THR A 31 6.22 -16.25 38.09
C THR A 31 6.97 -17.40 38.77
N ASN A 32 7.17 -18.53 38.09
CA ASN A 32 7.99 -19.66 38.54
C ASN A 32 9.50 -19.49 38.29
N ARG A 33 9.98 -18.27 37.94
CA ARG A 33 11.38 -17.94 37.60
C ARG A 33 11.98 -18.74 36.43
N ARG A 34 11.17 -19.40 35.59
CA ARG A 34 11.62 -20.14 34.41
C ARG A 34 11.75 -19.24 33.18
N ILE A 35 12.62 -18.23 33.28
CA ILE A 35 12.75 -17.14 32.30
C ILE A 35 13.21 -17.66 30.92
N LEU A 36 14.13 -18.64 30.90
CA LEU A 36 14.67 -19.19 29.66
C LEU A 36 13.65 -19.98 28.85
N GLU A 37 12.69 -20.64 29.50
CA GLU A 37 11.61 -21.37 28.82
C GLU A 37 10.44 -20.48 28.46
N ALA A 38 10.24 -19.40 29.21
CA ALA A 38 9.20 -18.45 28.92
C ALA A 38 9.47 -17.64 27.64
N ALA A 39 10.72 -17.39 27.28
CA ALA A 39 11.07 -16.66 26.05
C ALA A 39 10.51 -17.31 24.77
N PRO A 40 10.76 -18.60 24.47
CA PRO A 40 10.15 -19.25 23.31
C PRO A 40 8.63 -19.37 23.43
N SER A 41 8.09 -19.59 24.64
CA SER A 41 6.63 -19.60 24.86
C SER A 41 5.99 -18.23 24.53
N ALA A 42 6.61 -17.14 24.96
CA ALA A 42 6.18 -15.77 24.67
C ALA A 42 6.21 -15.49 23.17
N PHE A 43 7.23 -15.97 22.46
CA PHE A 43 7.34 -15.81 21.02
C PHE A 43 6.20 -16.52 20.28
N ILE A 44 5.89 -17.75 20.68
CA ILE A 44 4.74 -18.49 20.12
C ILE A 44 3.44 -17.75 20.41
N ALA A 45 3.24 -17.29 21.66
CA ALA A 45 2.07 -16.51 22.04
C ALA A 45 1.93 -15.23 21.19
N PHE A 46 3.05 -14.54 20.95
CA PHE A 46 3.11 -13.34 20.12
C PHE A 46 2.68 -13.63 18.67
N VAL A 47 3.20 -14.68 18.04
CA VAL A 47 2.84 -15.05 16.66
C VAL A 47 1.35 -15.36 16.53
N ILE A 48 0.79 -16.15 17.47
CA ILE A 48 -0.63 -16.50 17.47
C ILE A 48 -1.50 -15.25 17.67
N PHE A 49 -1.17 -14.43 18.67
CA PHE A 49 -1.92 -13.22 18.99
C PHE A 49 -1.88 -12.21 17.83
N ARG A 50 -0.69 -12.02 17.23
CA ARG A 50 -0.50 -11.17 16.06
C ARG A 50 -1.30 -11.68 14.87
N GLY A 51 -1.30 -12.99 14.62
CA GLY A 51 -2.11 -13.65 13.59
C GLY A 51 -3.61 -13.42 13.79
N GLY A 52 -4.11 -13.59 15.01
CA GLY A 52 -5.51 -13.33 15.38
C GLY A 52 -5.93 -11.88 15.11
N VAL A 53 -5.12 -10.92 15.56
CA VAL A 53 -5.39 -9.49 15.31
C VAL A 53 -5.35 -9.14 13.82
N HIS A 54 -4.44 -9.74 13.04
CA HIS A 54 -4.41 -9.52 11.59
C HIS A 54 -5.69 -9.99 10.90
N LEU A 55 -6.19 -11.18 11.25
CA LEU A 55 -7.44 -11.70 10.71
C LEU A 55 -8.64 -10.83 11.13
N LEU A 56 -8.68 -10.40 12.40
CA LEU A 56 -9.75 -9.55 12.91
C LEU A 56 -9.82 -8.21 12.16
N LYS A 57 -8.67 -7.56 11.92
CA LYS A 57 -8.62 -6.29 11.17
C LYS A 57 -9.13 -6.44 9.73
N VAL A 58 -8.75 -7.52 9.05
CA VAL A 58 -9.22 -7.80 7.67
C VAL A 58 -10.72 -8.12 7.66
N ALA A 59 -11.21 -8.89 8.64
CA ALA A 59 -12.63 -9.20 8.78
C ALA A 59 -13.47 -7.92 9.00
N VAL A 60 -13.02 -7.05 9.91
CA VAL A 60 -13.68 -5.76 10.20
C VAL A 60 -13.65 -4.83 8.99
N ALA A 61 -12.53 -4.75 8.26
CA ALA A 61 -12.45 -3.93 7.05
C ALA A 61 -13.41 -4.43 5.95
N ALA A 62 -13.49 -5.76 5.76
CA ALA A 62 -14.42 -6.36 4.81
C ALA A 62 -15.89 -6.21 5.23
N GLN A 63 -16.17 -6.14 6.54
CA GLN A 63 -17.49 -5.83 7.06
C GLN A 63 -17.83 -4.36 6.79
N ALA A 64 -16.95 -3.43 7.18
CA ALA A 64 -17.13 -1.99 7.01
C ALA A 64 -17.32 -1.59 5.53
N ALA A 65 -16.55 -2.17 4.61
CA ALA A 65 -16.67 -1.90 3.18
C ALA A 65 -18.05 -2.27 2.60
N ARG A 66 -18.79 -3.16 3.26
CA ARG A 66 -20.13 -3.60 2.82
C ARG A 66 -21.26 -2.83 3.50
N THR A 67 -21.02 -2.27 4.68
CA THR A 67 -21.98 -1.41 5.38
C THR A 67 -22.00 0.02 4.84
N LEU A 68 -21.03 0.39 3.99
CA LEU A 68 -21.01 1.68 3.33
C LEU A 68 -22.11 1.76 2.25
N PRO A 69 -22.93 2.83 2.24
CA PRO A 69 -23.94 3.05 1.20
C PRO A 69 -23.28 3.23 -0.17
N GLU A 70 -23.89 2.68 -1.22
CA GLU A 70 -23.31 2.56 -2.56
C GLU A 70 -22.77 3.88 -3.17
N SER A 71 -23.27 5.04 -2.73
CA SER A 71 -22.72 6.36 -3.13
C SER A 71 -21.26 6.59 -2.73
N SER A 72 -20.72 5.82 -1.78
CA SER A 72 -19.31 5.85 -1.36
C SER A 72 -18.48 4.67 -1.87
N ALA A 73 -19.13 3.72 -2.56
CA ALA A 73 -18.54 2.47 -3.05
C ALA A 73 -18.07 2.57 -4.51
N GLN A 74 -17.62 3.75 -4.96
CA GLN A 74 -16.80 3.84 -6.16
C GLN A 74 -15.36 3.52 -5.76
N PRO A 75 -14.83 2.30 -6.00
CA PRO A 75 -13.43 2.02 -5.74
C PRO A 75 -12.57 2.92 -6.64
N ALA A 76 -11.86 3.86 -6.02
CA ALA A 76 -10.85 4.71 -6.65
C ALA A 76 -9.64 3.94 -7.22
N THR A 77 -9.70 2.60 -7.29
CA THR A 77 -8.65 1.73 -7.83
C THR A 77 -8.76 1.48 -9.34
N ARG A 78 -9.75 2.05 -10.05
CA ARG A 78 -9.78 2.07 -11.53
C ARG A 78 -9.44 3.42 -12.17
N ARG A 79 -8.61 4.23 -11.50
CA ARG A 79 -7.93 5.40 -12.12
C ARG A 79 -6.48 5.55 -11.66
N ALA A 80 -5.75 4.44 -11.49
CA ALA A 80 -4.31 4.51 -11.62
C ALA A 80 -3.97 4.55 -13.11
N GLY A 81 -3.62 5.74 -13.62
CA GLY A 81 -2.75 5.86 -14.80
C GLY A 81 -3.39 6.00 -16.18
N ARG A 82 -4.30 6.95 -16.38
CA ARG A 82 -4.27 7.71 -17.64
C ARG A 82 -4.48 9.17 -17.31
N MET A 83 -3.38 9.87 -17.01
CA MET A 83 -3.38 11.32 -17.18
C MET A 83 -3.90 11.61 -18.59
N PRO A 84 -4.82 12.57 -18.77
CA PRO A 84 -5.20 12.99 -20.10
C PRO A 84 -3.95 13.60 -20.73
N THR A 85 -3.23 12.80 -21.52
CA THR A 85 -2.23 13.32 -22.45
C THR A 85 -3.02 14.20 -23.40
N LYS A 86 -2.97 15.52 -23.16
CA LYS A 86 -3.41 16.51 -24.14
C LYS A 86 -2.69 16.13 -25.44
N PRO A 87 -3.40 15.78 -26.53
CA PRO A 87 -2.72 15.44 -27.77
C PRO A 87 -1.94 16.68 -28.19
N ILE A 88 -0.61 16.58 -28.11
CA ILE A 88 0.30 17.57 -28.65
C ILE A 88 0.21 17.35 -30.16
N GLY A 89 -0.68 18.09 -30.81
CA GLY A 89 -0.68 18.20 -32.27
C GLY A 89 0.68 18.72 -32.76
N PRO A 90 0.98 18.59 -34.06
CA PRO A 90 2.24 19.06 -34.63
C PRO A 90 2.46 20.51 -34.24
N THR A 91 3.60 20.78 -33.59
CA THR A 91 3.95 22.13 -33.13
C THR A 91 4.03 23.04 -34.35
N PRO A 92 3.27 24.16 -34.40
CA PRO A 92 3.32 25.05 -35.55
C PRO A 92 4.73 25.61 -35.71
N ALA A 93 5.31 25.51 -36.91
CA ALA A 93 6.70 25.90 -37.21
C ALA A 93 7.05 27.35 -36.82
N LYS A 94 6.05 28.21 -36.61
CA LYS A 94 6.21 29.58 -36.10
C LYS A 94 6.63 29.66 -34.63
N ALA A 95 6.51 28.59 -33.86
CA ALA A 95 6.88 28.54 -32.44
C ALA A 95 8.34 28.09 -32.20
N VAL A 96 9.10 27.79 -33.25
CA VAL A 96 10.52 27.45 -33.15
C VAL A 96 11.33 28.73 -33.28
N VAL A 97 11.94 29.17 -32.19
CA VAL A 97 12.91 30.27 -32.19
C VAL A 97 14.09 29.84 -33.07
N PRO A 98 14.43 30.59 -34.14
CA PRO A 98 15.60 30.31 -34.95
C PRO A 98 16.85 30.31 -34.06
N GLY A 99 17.57 29.19 -34.05
CA GLY A 99 18.79 29.05 -33.24
C GLY A 99 19.83 30.13 -33.56
N PRO A 100 20.74 30.43 -32.62
CA PRO A 100 21.76 31.45 -32.83
C PRO A 100 22.57 31.12 -34.07
N ARG A 101 22.53 32.00 -35.08
CA ARG A 101 23.45 31.93 -36.22
C ARG A 101 24.85 32.12 -35.66
N SER A 102 25.62 31.03 -35.60
CA SER A 102 27.03 31.08 -35.24
C SER A 102 27.74 32.00 -36.23
N ARG A 103 28.64 32.84 -35.71
CA ARG A 103 29.41 33.87 -36.44
C ARG A 103 30.19 33.32 -37.65
N ALA A 104 30.33 32.00 -37.74
CA ALA A 104 30.90 31.29 -38.89
C ALA A 104 30.11 31.51 -40.19
N ALA A 105 28.78 31.61 -40.14
CA ALA A 105 27.95 31.83 -41.34
C ALA A 105 28.02 33.28 -41.87
N ALA A 106 28.40 34.25 -41.03
CA ALA A 106 28.57 35.65 -41.46
C ALA A 106 29.91 35.89 -42.17
N ALA A 107 30.95 35.11 -41.86
CA ALA A 107 32.26 35.22 -42.51
C ALA A 107 32.24 34.66 -43.94
N ALA A 108 31.42 33.65 -44.22
CA ALA A 108 31.26 33.09 -45.57
C ALA A 108 30.49 34.01 -46.54
N ALA A 109 29.78 35.03 -46.04
CA ALA A 109 29.01 35.97 -46.87
C ALA A 109 29.80 37.24 -47.28
N ASN A 110 30.96 37.48 -46.66
CA ASN A 110 31.78 38.69 -46.90
C ASN A 110 33.15 38.36 -47.54
N GLY A 111 33.33 37.15 -48.09
CA GLY A 111 34.59 36.68 -48.67
C GLY A 111 34.62 36.60 -50.20
N ASP A 112 33.56 37.02 -50.92
CA ASP A 112 33.47 36.95 -52.39
C ASP A 112 33.44 38.35 -53.02
N LEU A 113 34.45 39.18 -52.73
CA LEU A 113 34.78 40.39 -53.51
C LEU A 113 36.29 40.60 -53.50
N ASP A 114 37.00 39.78 -54.28
CA ASP A 114 38.27 40.13 -54.94
C ASP A 114 38.08 40.02 -56.46
#